data_AF-A0A5B8R8N9-F1
#
_entry.id   AF-A0A5B8R8N9-F1
#
_cell.length_a   1.000
_cell.length_b   1.000
_cell.length_c   1.000
_cell.angle_alpha   90.00
_cell.angle_beta   90.00
_cell.angle_gamma   90.00
#
_symmetry.space_group_name_H-M   'P 1'
#
loop_
_entity.id
_entity.type
_entity.pdbx_description
1 polymer ?
#
loop_
_entity_poly.entity_id
_entity_poly.type
_entity_poly.pdbx_seq_one_letter_code
_entity_poly.pdbx_strand_id
1 'polypeptide(L)'
;MRRISDSRRQMQGGLTRATGPGRRILLAFCLVCGIAAVTLSALAGRFEVAAFLPFAGALLVWQWQSTFTGLVDDVYDAGDALVMRDGRDTERVPLSGLADVDFRWCPLSGSSQRVLPVLHLTLRESCRFGSAVRFIARTAHSGPSAAAQEAAGERMAEDLRRRIDRA
;
A
#
# COMPACT_ATOMS: atom_id res chain seq x y z
N MET A 1 30.38 -18.91 21.57
CA MET A 1 29.47 -19.00 20.41
C MET A 1 28.11 -18.42 20.81
N ARG A 2 27.83 -17.18 20.39
CA ARG A 2 26.62 -16.42 20.75
C ARG A 2 25.44 -16.90 19.89
N ARG A 3 24.41 -17.47 20.53
CA ARG A 3 23.05 -17.50 19.97
C ARG A 3 22.52 -16.07 20.01
N ILE A 4 22.73 -15.32 18.94
CA ILE A 4 21.91 -14.12 18.66
C ILE A 4 20.56 -14.70 18.26
N SER A 5 19.65 -14.73 19.23
CA SER A 5 18.30 -15.22 19.03
C SER A 5 17.64 -14.42 17.92
N ASP A 6 17.21 -15.15 16.88
CA ASP A 6 16.29 -14.73 15.84
C ASP A 6 14.96 -14.21 16.45
N SER A 7 14.98 -13.02 17.04
CA SER A 7 13.77 -12.22 17.25
C SER A 7 13.44 -11.48 15.96
N ARG A 8 13.32 -12.23 14.86
CA ARG A 8 12.75 -11.72 13.61
C ARG A 8 11.25 -11.61 13.83
N ARG A 9 10.78 -10.43 14.26
CA ARG A 9 9.35 -10.14 14.29
C ARG A 9 8.85 -10.10 12.85
N GLN A 10 8.30 -11.22 12.40
CA GLN A 10 7.69 -11.36 11.09
C GLN A 10 6.36 -10.59 11.11
N MET A 11 6.29 -9.42 10.48
CA MET A 11 5.01 -8.72 10.26
C MET A 11 4.35 -9.35 9.03
N GLN A 12 3.72 -10.52 9.20
CA GLN A 12 3.02 -11.21 8.11
C GLN A 12 1.74 -10.46 7.76
N GLY A 13 1.66 -9.89 6.55
CA GLY A 13 0.48 -9.24 6.00
C GLY A 13 -0.35 -10.24 5.19
N GLY A 14 -1.02 -11.17 5.87
CA GLY A 14 -1.93 -12.13 5.22
C GLY A 14 -3.24 -11.49 4.78
N LEU A 15 -3.22 -10.68 3.73
CA LEU A 15 -4.33 -10.48 2.82
C LEU A 15 -3.67 -10.51 1.45
N THR A 16 -3.64 -11.69 0.84
CA THR A 16 -3.25 -11.85 -0.56
C THR A 16 -4.16 -10.96 -1.37
N ARG A 17 -3.71 -9.73 -1.63
CA ARG A 17 -4.24 -8.96 -2.72
C ARG A 17 -3.97 -9.82 -3.95
N ALA A 18 -4.90 -9.84 -4.89
CA ALA A 18 -4.62 -10.37 -6.21
C ALA A 18 -3.61 -9.44 -6.92
N THR A 19 -2.38 -9.34 -6.38
CA THR A 19 -1.20 -8.72 -6.98
C THR A 19 -0.64 -9.70 -8.02
N GLY A 20 -1.53 -10.10 -8.93
CA GLY A 20 -1.24 -10.87 -10.11
C GLY A 20 -1.36 -10.03 -11.38
N PRO A 21 -1.24 -10.66 -12.56
CA PRO A 21 -1.44 -10.03 -13.89
C PRO A 21 -2.74 -9.22 -14.03
N GLY A 22 -3.68 -9.33 -13.08
CA GLY A 22 -4.88 -8.51 -12.94
C GLY A 22 -4.66 -7.00 -13.04
N ARG A 23 -3.56 -6.42 -12.54
CA ARG A 23 -3.31 -4.96 -12.70
C ARG A 23 -3.04 -4.58 -14.16
N ARG A 24 -2.31 -5.41 -14.90
CA ARG A 24 -2.05 -5.20 -16.34
C ARG A 24 -3.30 -5.48 -17.18
N ILE A 25 -4.05 -6.53 -16.82
CA ILE A 25 -5.31 -6.89 -17.47
C ILE A 25 -6.37 -5.81 -17.25
N LEU A 26 -6.49 -5.25 -16.05
CA LEU A 26 -7.43 -4.18 -15.74
C LEU A 26 -7.08 -2.88 -16.47
N LEU A 27 -5.79 -2.52 -16.53
CA LEU A 27 -5.35 -1.36 -17.31
C LEU A 27 -5.62 -1.54 -18.81
N ALA A 28 -5.33 -2.73 -19.35
CA ALA A 28 -5.65 -3.05 -20.74
C ALA A 28 -7.17 -3.01 -21.00
N PHE A 29 -7.97 -3.54 -20.08
CA PHE A 29 -9.42 -3.52 -20.17
C PHE A 29 -9.98 -2.09 -20.13
N CYS A 30 -9.52 -1.25 -19.19
CA CYS A 30 -9.93 0.16 -19.12
C CYS A 30 -9.52 0.95 -20.38
N LEU A 31 -8.33 0.68 -20.93
CA LEU A 31 -7.87 1.29 -22.18
C LEU A 31 -8.81 0.92 -23.35
N VAL A 32 -9.11 -0.38 -23.49
CA VAL A 32 -10.01 -0.89 -24.55
C VAL A 32 -11.42 -0.31 -24.39
N CYS A 33 -11.99 -0.31 -23.18
CA CYS A 33 -13.29 0.29 -22.91
C CYS A 33 -13.31 1.81 -23.17
N GLY A 34 -12.24 2.52 -22.80
CA GLY A 34 -12.10 3.95 -23.07
C GLY A 34 -12.09 4.25 -24.57
N ILE A 35 -11.28 3.51 -25.34
CA ILE A 35 -11.25 3.63 -26.81
C ILE A 35 -12.65 3.34 -27.39
N ALA A 36 -13.29 2.24 -26.98
CA ALA A 36 -14.61 1.84 -27.45
C ALA A 36 -15.66 2.95 -27.19
N ALA A 37 -15.68 3.51 -25.98
CA ALA A 37 -16.58 4.58 -25.60
C ALA A 37 -16.34 5.88 -26.39
N VAL A 38 -15.08 6.22 -26.70
CA VAL A 38 -14.74 7.37 -27.57
C VAL A 38 -15.22 7.12 -29.00
N THR A 39 -14.96 5.95 -29.58
CA THR A 39 -15.44 5.60 -30.94
C THR A 39 -16.96 5.61 -31.05
N LEU A 40 -17.67 5.03 -30.07
CA LEU A 40 -19.14 5.04 -30.02
C LEU A 40 -19.70 6.46 -29.90
N SER A 41 -19.06 7.32 -29.10
CA SER A 41 -19.49 8.71 -28.92
C SER A 41 -19.24 9.57 -30.17
N ALA A 42 -18.15 9.32 -30.89
CA ALA A 42 -17.86 9.95 -32.18
C ALA A 42 -18.86 9.52 -33.27
N LEU A 43 -19.20 8.22 -33.32
CA LEU A 43 -20.24 7.68 -34.22
C LEU A 43 -21.63 8.27 -33.94
N ALA A 44 -21.93 8.59 -32.68
CA ALA A 44 -23.20 9.20 -32.28
C ALA A 44 -23.27 10.73 -32.51
N GLY A 45 -22.24 11.34 -33.10
CA GLY A 45 -22.18 12.79 -33.37
C GLY A 45 -22.03 13.67 -32.12
N ARG A 46 -21.73 13.08 -30.96
CA ARG A 46 -21.57 13.78 -29.67
C ARG A 46 -20.09 14.07 -29.41
N PHE A 47 -19.51 14.92 -30.26
CA PHE A 47 -18.09 15.28 -30.22
C PHE A 47 -17.65 15.91 -28.90
N GLU A 48 -18.53 16.66 -28.22
CA GLU A 48 -18.22 17.28 -26.93
C GLU A 48 -17.90 16.22 -25.87
N VAL A 49 -18.70 15.15 -25.77
CA VAL A 49 -18.49 14.09 -24.78
C VAL A 49 -17.25 13.26 -25.13
N ALA A 50 -17.00 13.03 -26.42
CA ALA A 50 -15.83 12.28 -26.89
C ALA A 50 -14.50 12.97 -26.56
N ALA A 51 -14.47 14.31 -26.53
CA ALA A 51 -13.29 15.09 -26.18
C ALA A 51 -12.94 15.04 -24.68
N PHE A 52 -13.93 14.98 -23.79
CA PHE A 52 -13.72 14.96 -22.33
C PHE A 52 -13.46 13.56 -21.76
N LEU A 53 -13.90 12.51 -22.44
CA LEU A 53 -13.72 11.12 -22.00
C LEU A 53 -12.26 10.70 -21.74
N PRO A 54 -11.27 11.01 -22.60
CA PRO A 54 -9.88 10.66 -22.33
C PRO A 54 -9.31 11.41 -21.12
N PHE A 55 -9.72 12.67 -20.90
CA PHE A 55 -9.32 13.44 -19.72
C PHE A 55 -9.88 12.85 -18.43
N ALA A 56 -11.17 12.51 -18.41
CA ALA A 56 -11.80 11.86 -17.26
C ALA A 56 -11.17 10.48 -16.98
N GLY A 57 -10.89 9.70 -18.02
CA GLY A 57 -10.20 8.41 -17.91
C GLY A 57 -8.77 8.55 -17.36
N ALA A 58 -8.01 9.52 -17.85
CA ALA A 58 -6.66 9.82 -17.35
C ALA A 58 -6.69 10.25 -15.88
N LEU A 59 -7.64 11.10 -15.49
CA LEU A 59 -7.80 11.56 -14.12
C LEU A 59 -8.19 10.41 -13.18
N LEU A 60 -9.07 9.52 -13.63
CA LEU A 60 -9.45 8.31 -12.90
C LEU A 60 -8.26 7.35 -12.73
N VAL A 61 -7.48 7.12 -13.78
CA VAL A 61 -6.26 6.28 -13.71
C VAL A 61 -5.22 6.91 -12.80
N TRP A 62 -5.05 8.24 -12.85
CA TRP A 62 -4.14 8.96 -11.97
C TRP A 62 -4.57 8.86 -10.50
N GLN A 63 -5.85 9.09 -10.21
CA GLN A 63 -6.44 8.95 -8.87
C GLN A 63 -6.35 7.50 -8.36
N TRP A 64 -6.56 6.53 -9.25
CA TRP A 64 -6.41 5.11 -8.93
C TRP A 64 -4.96 4.77 -8.62
N GLN A 65 -4.02 5.18 -9.48
CA GLN A 65 -2.61 4.95 -9.25
C GLN A 65 -2.16 5.54 -7.91
N SER A 66 -2.47 6.80 -7.62
CA SER A 66 -2.08 7.42 -6.33
C SER A 66 -2.68 6.73 -5.10
N THR A 67 -3.83 6.07 -5.24
CA THR A 67 -4.47 5.33 -4.15
C THR A 67 -3.86 3.94 -3.91
N PHE A 68 -3.33 3.31 -4.97
CA PHE A 68 -2.89 1.91 -4.93
C PHE A 68 -1.37 1.70 -5.10
N THR A 69 -0.63 2.70 -5.57
CA THR A 69 0.84 2.71 -5.50
C THR A 69 1.24 2.98 -4.05
N GLY A 70 1.92 2.03 -3.43
CA GLY A 70 2.35 2.11 -2.04
C GLY A 70 1.80 1.01 -1.16
N LEU A 71 0.82 0.21 -1.59
CA LEU A 71 0.41 -0.95 -0.79
C LEU A 71 1.42 -2.10 -0.99
N VAL A 72 2.09 -2.47 0.10
CA VAL A 72 3.03 -3.60 0.14
C VAL A 72 2.38 -4.76 0.88
N ASP A 73 2.56 -5.98 0.38
CA ASP A 73 1.96 -7.19 0.96
C ASP A 73 2.59 -7.50 2.32
N ASP A 74 3.93 -7.51 2.40
CA ASP A 74 4.67 -7.80 3.63
C ASP A 74 5.80 -6.79 3.87
N VAL A 75 6.02 -6.43 5.14
CA VAL A 75 7.17 -5.64 5.57
C VAL A 75 7.91 -6.38 6.68
N TYR A 76 9.20 -6.64 6.47
CA TYR A 76 10.06 -7.32 7.43
C TYR A 76 11.05 -6.32 8.03
N ASP A 77 11.18 -6.35 9.35
CA ASP A 77 12.22 -5.59 10.03
C ASP A 77 13.53 -6.39 10.03
N ALA A 78 14.56 -5.85 9.37
CA ALA A 78 15.90 -6.44 9.31
C ALA A 78 16.88 -5.78 10.30
N GLY A 79 16.40 -4.94 11.22
CA GLY A 79 17.22 -4.25 12.22
C GLY A 79 17.75 -2.89 11.74
N ASP A 80 18.50 -2.87 10.64
CA ASP A 80 19.06 -1.66 10.02
C ASP A 80 18.23 -1.14 8.83
N ALA A 81 17.29 -1.95 8.35
CA ALA A 81 16.46 -1.69 7.18
C ALA A 81 15.09 -2.36 7.31
N LEU A 82 14.11 -1.85 6.57
CA LEU A 82 12.84 -2.52 6.30
C LEU A 82 12.91 -3.21 4.94
N VAL A 83 12.59 -4.50 4.91
CA VAL A 83 12.47 -5.26 3.66
C VAL A 83 11.00 -5.31 3.29
N MET A 84 10.64 -4.65 2.20
CA MET A 84 9.28 -4.56 1.67
C MET A 84 9.11 -5.59 0.56
N ARG A 85 8.00 -6.33 0.56
CA ARG A 85 7.68 -7.33 -0.46
C ARG A 85 6.26 -7.15 -1.01
N ASP A 86 6.14 -7.09 -2.32
CA ASP A 86 4.88 -7.09 -3.07
C ASP A 86 4.95 -8.25 -4.07
N GLY A 87 4.23 -9.33 -3.79
CA GLY A 87 4.32 -10.59 -4.55
C GLY A 87 5.76 -11.13 -4.68
N ARG A 88 6.34 -11.01 -5.88
CA ARG A 88 7.72 -11.45 -6.19
C ARG A 88 8.76 -10.34 -6.08
N ASP A 89 8.32 -9.08 -6.06
CA ASP A 89 9.20 -7.93 -5.93
C ASP A 89 9.58 -7.75 -4.46
N THR A 90 10.87 -7.58 -4.19
CA THR A 90 11.40 -7.33 -2.85
C THR A 90 12.37 -6.17 -2.91
N GLU A 91 12.23 -5.21 -2.00
CA GLU A 91 13.10 -4.05 -1.89
C GLU A 91 13.52 -3.85 -0.44
N ARG A 92 14.78 -3.51 -0.22
CA ARG A 92 15.31 -3.22 1.10
C ARG A 92 15.52 -1.71 1.23
N VAL A 93 14.79 -1.11 2.16
CA VAL A 93 14.81 0.32 2.44
C VAL A 93 15.54 0.54 3.77
N PRO A 94 16.68 1.25 3.80
CA PRO A 94 17.40 1.53 5.05
C PRO A 94 16.55 2.40 5.98
N LEU A 95 16.71 2.25 7.29
CA LEU A 95 15.94 3.04 8.26
C LEU A 95 16.22 4.55 8.15
N SER A 96 17.45 4.92 7.76
CA SER A 96 17.83 6.31 7.48
C SER A 96 17.07 6.91 6.29
N GLY A 97 16.50 6.07 5.42
CA GLY A 97 15.66 6.47 4.30
C GLY A 97 14.20 6.75 4.68
N LEU A 98 13.78 6.49 5.93
CA LEU A 98 12.45 6.82 6.42
C LEU A 98 12.42 8.29 6.89
N ALA A 99 11.37 8.99 6.49
CA ALA A 99 11.08 10.35 6.93
C ALA A 99 10.13 10.34 8.13
N ASP A 100 9.09 9.50 8.08
CA ASP A 100 8.06 9.41 9.11
C ASP A 100 7.37 8.05 9.07
N VAL A 101 6.78 7.67 10.20
CA VAL A 101 5.97 6.47 10.36
C VAL A 101 4.71 6.88 11.10
N ASP A 102 3.55 6.61 10.51
CA ASP A 102 2.27 6.92 11.10
C ASP A 102 1.39 5.67 11.19
N PHE A 103 0.60 5.57 12.25
CA PHE A 103 -0.33 4.47 12.46
C PHE A 103 -1.75 4.98 12.33
N ARG A 104 -2.51 4.41 11.40
CA ARG A 104 -3.89 4.83 11.14
C ARG A 104 -4.83 3.65 11.02
N TRP A 105 -6.01 3.85 11.55
CA TRP A 105 -7.15 2.97 11.34
C TRP A 105 -7.85 3.38 10.05
N CYS A 106 -7.73 2.55 9.01
CA CYS A 106 -8.42 2.80 7.74
C CYS A 106 -9.71 1.98 7.67
N PRO A 107 -10.87 2.61 7.48
CA PRO A 107 -12.11 1.89 7.20
C PRO A 107 -11.97 1.17 5.85
N LEU A 108 -12.29 -0.12 5.82
CA LEU A 108 -12.47 -0.81 4.55
C LEU A 108 -13.66 -0.18 3.83
N SER A 109 -13.39 0.41 2.67
CA SER A 109 -14.41 1.04 1.84
C SER A 109 -15.62 0.09 1.66
N GLY A 110 -16.79 0.52 2.14
CA GLY A 110 -18.05 -0.21 2.03
C GLY A 110 -18.56 -0.90 3.31
N SER A 111 -17.81 -0.94 4.42
CA SER A 111 -18.35 -1.45 5.69
C SER A 111 -17.91 -0.60 6.88
N SER A 112 -18.86 0.04 7.56
CA SER A 112 -18.64 0.85 8.76
C SER A 112 -18.09 0.06 9.97
N GLN A 113 -18.01 -1.27 9.88
CA GLN A 113 -17.67 -2.13 11.01
C GLN A 113 -16.29 -2.78 10.92
N ARG A 114 -15.60 -2.70 9.78
CA ARG A 114 -14.27 -3.30 9.60
C ARG A 114 -13.23 -2.24 9.35
N VAL A 115 -12.50 -1.92 10.41
CA VAL A 115 -11.38 -1.00 10.37
C VAL A 115 -10.11 -1.83 10.42
N LEU A 116 -9.17 -1.58 9.49
CA LEU A 116 -7.89 -2.27 9.45
C LEU A 116 -6.81 -1.36 10.04
N PRO A 117 -5.94 -1.90 10.91
CA PRO A 117 -4.76 -1.18 11.38
C PRO A 117 -3.74 -1.09 10.24
N VAL A 118 -3.44 0.12 9.78
CA VAL A 118 -2.53 0.40 8.67
C VAL A 118 -1.35 1.23 9.17
N LEU A 119 -0.14 0.78 8.86
CA LEU A 119 1.07 1.59 9.01
C LEU A 119 1.35 2.33 7.71
N HIS A 120 1.58 3.62 7.83
CA HIS A 120 1.95 4.53 6.75
C HIS A 120 3.41 4.93 6.94
N LEU A 121 4.29 4.44 6.08
CA LEU A 121 5.69 4.77 6.03
C LEU A 121 5.90 5.86 4.98
N THR A 122 6.47 6.99 5.39
CA THR A 122 6.88 8.05 4.48
C THR A 122 8.39 7.93 4.26
N LEU A 123 8.81 7.86 3.01
CA LEU A 123 10.21 7.71 2.62
C LEU A 123 10.78 9.06 2.20
N ARG A 124 12.05 9.31 2.55
CA ARG A 124 12.80 10.51 2.12
C ARG A 124 13.08 10.47 0.63
N GLU A 125 13.38 9.28 0.11
CA GLU A 125 13.60 9.01 -1.31
C GLU A 125 12.56 8.01 -1.80
N SER A 126 12.10 8.20 -3.04
CA SER A 126 11.10 7.30 -3.62
C SER A 126 11.73 5.93 -3.89
N CYS A 127 11.07 4.87 -3.43
CA CYS A 127 11.46 3.49 -3.72
C CYS A 127 10.61 2.92 -4.88
N ARG A 128 10.82 1.65 -5.26
CA ARG A 128 10.03 0.98 -6.31
C ARG A 128 8.53 0.95 -5.98
N PHE A 129 8.18 1.00 -4.70
CA PHE A 129 6.80 1.03 -4.22
C PHE A 129 6.21 2.46 -4.09
N GLY A 130 7.03 3.49 -4.28
CA GLY A 130 6.64 4.91 -4.18
C GLY A 130 7.36 5.64 -3.04
N SER A 131 6.97 6.89 -2.77
CA SER A 131 7.47 7.69 -1.64
C SER A 131 6.68 7.48 -0.34
N ALA A 132 5.50 6.87 -0.43
CA ALA A 132 4.66 6.53 0.71
C ALA A 132 4.22 5.07 0.59
N VAL A 133 4.53 4.28 1.61
CA VAL A 133 4.23 2.85 1.67
C VAL A 133 3.22 2.60 2.78
N ARG A 134 2.19 1.82 2.48
CA ARG A 134 1.11 1.45 3.38
C ARG A 134 1.05 -0.06 3.50
N PHE A 135 0.97 -0.57 4.73
CA PHE A 135 0.78 -1.99 4.94
C PHE A 135 -0.09 -2.25 6.17
N ILE A 136 -0.77 -3.39 6.18
CA ILE A 136 -1.68 -3.76 7.26
C ILE A 136 -0.87 -4.42 8.38
N ALA A 137 -0.94 -3.85 9.59
CA ALA A 137 -0.28 -4.42 10.75
C ALA A 137 -1.08 -5.62 11.28
N ARG A 138 -0.70 -6.87 10.98
CA ARG A 138 -1.30 -8.02 11.67
C ARG A 138 -0.83 -8.05 13.13
N THR A 139 -1.77 -7.86 14.03
CA THR A 139 -1.66 -8.27 15.43
C THR A 139 -2.23 -9.69 15.53
N ALA A 140 -1.60 -10.56 16.34
CA ALA A 140 -1.79 -12.01 16.32
C ALA A 140 -3.26 -12.48 16.17
N HIS A 141 -3.47 -13.51 15.34
CA HIS A 141 -4.77 -14.09 14.94
C HIS A 141 -5.59 -14.74 16.09
N SER A 142 -5.17 -14.60 17.33
CA SER A 142 -5.89 -15.05 18.53
C SER A 142 -6.30 -13.82 19.33
N GLY A 143 -7.53 -13.36 19.06
CA GLY A 143 -8.16 -12.10 19.47
C GLY A 143 -7.62 -11.38 20.70
N PRO A 144 -6.91 -10.25 20.48
CA PRO A 144 -6.96 -9.09 21.36
C PRO A 144 -8.18 -8.23 21.00
N SER A 145 -8.77 -7.50 21.96
CA SER A 145 -9.75 -6.44 21.65
C SER A 145 -9.12 -5.41 20.70
N ALA A 146 -9.94 -4.68 19.92
CA ALA A 146 -9.45 -3.63 19.00
C ALA A 146 -8.45 -2.66 19.68
N ALA A 147 -8.66 -2.37 20.97
CA ALA A 147 -7.76 -1.56 21.79
C ALA A 147 -6.36 -2.18 22.01
N ALA A 148 -6.26 -3.51 22.16
CA ALA A 148 -4.98 -4.18 22.27
C ALA A 148 -4.24 -4.25 20.92
N GLN A 149 -4.99 -4.28 19.81
CA GLN A 149 -4.40 -4.17 18.48
C GLN A 149 -3.87 -2.76 18.22
N GLU A 150 -4.61 -1.73 18.66
CA GLU A 150 -4.22 -0.33 18.63
C GLU A 150 -2.94 -0.11 19.43
N ALA A 151 -2.93 -0.52 20.70
CA ALA A 151 -1.76 -0.36 21.55
C ALA A 151 -0.52 -1.11 21.00
N ALA A 152 -0.71 -2.25 20.33
CA ALA A 152 0.40 -2.97 19.69
C ALA A 152 0.90 -2.25 18.43
N GLY A 153 -0.02 -1.72 17.61
CA GLY A 153 0.31 -0.92 16.43
C GLY A 153 1.01 0.39 16.78
N GLU A 154 0.50 1.12 17.75
CA GLU A 154 1.12 2.35 18.28
C GLU A 154 2.50 2.09 18.86
N ARG A 155 2.66 1.05 19.69
CA ARG A 155 3.99 0.67 20.23
C ARG A 155 4.98 0.35 19.12
N MET A 156 4.51 -0.27 18.04
CA MET A 156 5.36 -0.61 16.90
C MET A 156 5.74 0.62 16.08
N ALA A 157 4.80 1.54 15.85
CA ALA A 157 5.06 2.82 15.21
C ALA A 157 6.03 3.67 16.02
N GLU A 158 5.83 3.73 17.34
CA GLU A 158 6.69 4.46 18.28
C GLU A 158 8.10 3.86 18.35
N ASP A 159 8.23 2.53 18.37
CA ASP A 159 9.54 1.87 18.33
C ASP A 159 10.29 2.17 17.03
N LEU A 160 9.58 2.16 15.89
CA LEU A 160 10.15 2.54 14.60
C LEU A 160 10.57 4.01 14.57
N ARG A 161 9.73 4.94 15.07
CA ARG A 161 10.07 6.36 15.19
C ARG A 161 11.35 6.57 16.00
N ARG A 162 11.44 5.95 17.19
CA ARG A 162 12.64 6.03 18.03
C ARG A 162 13.89 5.49 17.36
N ARG A 163 13.76 4.50 16.48
CA ARG A 163 14.89 3.93 15.73
C ARG A 163 15.29 4.81 14.55
N ILE A 164 14.33 5.46 13.91
CA ILE A 164 14.59 6.45 12.86
C ILE A 164 15.32 7.66 13.45
N ASP A 165 14.91 8.15 14.63
CA ASP A 165 15.56 9.28 15.31
C ASP A 165 17.01 8.97 15.75
N ARG A 166 17.37 7.69 15.87
CA ARG A 166 18.70 7.23 16.28
C ARG A 166 19.62 6.88 15.09
N ALA A 167 19.07 6.74 13.90
CA ALA A 167 19.77 6.31 12.69
C ALA A 167 20.32 7.51 11.91
#